data_AF-A0A1I5B3H2-F1
#
_entry.id   AF-A0A1I5B3H2-F1
#
_cell.length_a   1.000
_cell.length_b   1.000
_cell.length_c   1.000
_cell.angle_alpha   90.00
_cell.angle_beta   90.00
_cell.angle_gamma   90.00
#
_symmetry.space_group_name_H-M   'P 1'
#
loop_
_entity.id
_entity.type
_entity.pdbx_description
1 polymer ?
#
loop_
_entity_poly.entity_id
_entity_poly.type
_entity_poly.pdbx_seq_one_letter_code
_entity_poly.pdbx_strand_id
1 'polypeptide(L)'
;MSVRQALACAPMVNDVPGLRLLRVGDRWDFVRAPADIGFLALAHLRATGQPIGPVLYDGPNERLYYAIRTGTAEGWSDLPVRHLSVNSWLVALALS
;
A
#
# COMPACT_ATOMS: atom_id res chain seq x y z
N MET A 1 11.08 5.92 -6.32
CA MET A 1 9.78 6.41 -6.85
C MET A 1 8.72 6.20 -5.79
N SER A 2 8.01 7.26 -5.40
CA SER A 2 6.94 7.20 -4.39
C SER A 2 5.65 6.61 -4.95
N VAL A 3 4.69 6.24 -4.09
CA VAL A 3 3.33 5.83 -4.53
C VAL A 3 2.66 6.94 -5.34
N ARG A 4 2.82 8.22 -4.94
CA ARG A 4 2.28 9.36 -5.68
C ARG A 4 2.80 9.42 -7.12
N GLN A 5 4.11 9.24 -7.31
CA GLN A 5 4.72 9.20 -8.64
C GLN A 5 4.23 7.98 -9.44
N ALA A 6 4.10 6.81 -8.79
CA ALA A 6 3.59 5.62 -9.43
C ALA A 6 2.13 5.79 -9.91
N LEU A 7 1.29 6.46 -9.11
CA LEU A 7 -0.08 6.82 -9.47
C LEU A 7 -0.14 7.83 -10.62
N ALA A 8 0.72 8.85 -10.61
CA ALA A 8 0.76 9.85 -11.68
C ALA A 8 1.06 9.21 -13.05
N CYS A 9 1.87 8.15 -13.07
CA CYS A 9 2.17 7.37 -14.27
C CYS A 9 1.16 6.25 -14.56
N ALA A 10 0.18 6.00 -13.68
CA ALA A 10 -0.76 4.91 -13.84
C ALA A 10 -1.83 5.22 -14.91
N PRO A 11 -2.39 4.21 -15.59
CA PRO A 11 -3.44 4.40 -16.58
C PRO A 11 -4.64 5.18 -16.01
N MET A 12 -5.22 6.05 -16.84
CA MET A 12 -6.49 6.70 -16.52
C MET A 12 -7.65 5.75 -16.80
N VAL A 13 -8.71 5.87 -16.01
CA VAL A 13 -9.99 5.24 -16.33
C VAL A 13 -10.65 6.06 -17.42
N ASN A 14 -10.93 5.45 -18.58
CA ASN A 14 -11.46 6.16 -19.73
C ASN A 14 -12.79 6.87 -19.43
N ASP A 15 -13.60 6.29 -18.54
CA ASP A 15 -14.95 6.78 -18.23
C ASP A 15 -15.00 7.77 -17.05
N VAL A 16 -13.88 8.02 -16.37
CA VAL A 16 -13.83 8.96 -15.22
C VAL A 16 -12.62 9.88 -15.34
N PRO A 17 -12.81 11.15 -15.77
CA PRO A 17 -11.73 12.12 -15.89
C PRO A 17 -10.90 12.25 -14.62
N GLY A 18 -9.59 12.21 -14.78
CA GLY A 18 -8.64 12.31 -13.67
C GLY A 18 -8.50 11.04 -12.81
N LEU A 19 -9.36 10.03 -12.92
CA LEU A 19 -9.23 8.82 -12.10
C LEU A 19 -8.07 7.96 -12.61
N ARG A 20 -7.14 7.60 -11.72
CA ARG A 20 -6.00 6.72 -12.03
C ARG A 20 -6.01 5.46 -11.17
N LEU A 21 -5.60 4.35 -11.78
CA LEU A 21 -5.61 3.03 -11.16
C LEU A 21 -4.22 2.43 -11.12
N LEU A 22 -3.65 2.32 -9.92
CA LEU A 22 -2.40 1.60 -9.71
C LEU A 22 -2.70 0.17 -9.27
N ARG A 23 -2.24 -0.81 -10.06
CA ARG A 23 -2.37 -2.22 -9.72
C ARG A 23 -1.46 -2.59 -8.54
N VAL A 24 -2.02 -3.28 -7.55
CA VAL A 24 -1.25 -3.89 -6.46
C VAL A 24 -0.44 -5.07 -7.01
N GLY A 25 0.83 -5.17 -6.64
CA GLY A 25 1.75 -6.22 -7.10
C GLY A 25 2.69 -5.81 -8.23
N ASP A 26 2.49 -4.67 -8.90
CA ASP A 26 3.40 -4.24 -9.97
C ASP A 26 4.68 -3.58 -9.39
N ARG A 27 4.51 -2.58 -8.52
CA ARG A 27 5.61 -1.81 -7.91
C ARG A 27 5.41 -1.55 -6.42
N TRP A 28 4.19 -1.77 -5.96
CA TRP A 28 3.74 -1.54 -4.61
C TRP A 28 2.77 -2.66 -4.23
N ASP A 29 3.03 -3.29 -3.10
CA ASP A 29 2.09 -4.17 -2.43
C ASP A 29 1.36 -3.37 -1.36
N PHE A 30 0.16 -3.81 -1.02
CA PHE A 30 -0.56 -3.30 0.14
C PHE A 30 -0.75 -4.41 1.13
N VAL A 31 -0.42 -4.12 2.38
CA VAL A 31 -0.59 -5.06 3.47
C VAL A 31 -1.58 -4.52 4.48
N ARG A 32 -2.28 -5.45 5.13
CA ARG A 32 -3.15 -5.22 6.27
C ARG A 32 -2.65 -6.04 7.45
N ALA A 33 -2.48 -5.40 8.60
CA ALA A 33 -2.12 -6.05 9.85
C ALA A 33 -3.08 -5.63 10.98
N PRO A 34 -3.21 -6.41 12.07
CA PRO A 34 -3.60 -5.87 13.37
C PRO A 34 -2.81 -4.61 13.71
N ALA A 35 -3.43 -3.62 14.36
CA ALA A 35 -2.83 -2.31 14.57
C ALA A 35 -1.54 -2.38 15.42
N ASP A 36 -1.55 -3.15 16.49
CA ASP A 36 -0.40 -3.39 17.38
C ASP A 36 0.84 -3.91 16.61
N ILE A 37 0.68 -4.99 15.86
CA ILE A 37 1.74 -5.57 15.01
C ILE A 37 2.07 -4.63 13.85
N GLY A 38 1.06 -4.01 13.26
CA GLY A 38 1.19 -3.11 12.12
C GLY A 38 2.04 -1.89 12.43
N PHE A 39 1.84 -1.25 13.59
CA PHE A 39 2.64 -0.11 14.01
C PHE A 39 4.10 -0.50 14.29
N LEU A 40 4.34 -1.67 14.89
CA LEU A 40 5.69 -2.19 15.11
C LEU A 40 6.41 -2.49 13.79
N ALA A 41 5.74 -3.18 12.86
CA ALA A 41 6.27 -3.44 11.53
C ALA A 41 6.55 -2.13 10.77
N LEU A 42 5.62 -1.16 10.83
CA LEU A 42 5.79 0.15 10.22
C LEU A 42 7.00 0.91 10.81
N ALA A 43 7.17 0.87 12.13
CA ALA A 43 8.32 1.49 12.79
C ALA A 43 9.63 0.84 12.35
N HIS A 44 9.67 -0.49 12.28
CA HIS A 44 10.84 -1.25 11.80
C HIS A 44 11.19 -0.90 10.34
N LEU A 45 10.20 -0.87 9.45
CA LEU A 45 10.39 -0.48 8.05
C LEU A 45 10.96 0.95 7.93
N ARG A 46 10.47 1.89 8.74
CA ARG A 46 10.99 3.27 8.77
C ARG A 46 12.44 3.30 9.25
N ALA A 47 12.75 2.58 10.32
CA ALA A 47 14.08 2.52 10.89
C ALA A 47 15.12 1.91 9.92
N THR A 48 14.69 0.97 9.08
CA THR A 48 15.54 0.32 8.07
C THR A 48 15.58 1.05 6.72
N GLY A 49 14.95 2.22 6.63
CA GLY A 49 14.96 3.04 5.42
C GLY A 49 14.16 2.45 4.25
N GLN A 50 13.27 1.49 4.52
CA GLN A 50 12.42 0.91 3.49
C GLN A 50 11.44 1.97 2.94
N PRO A 51 11.18 2.02 1.62
CA PRO A 51 10.19 2.92 1.08
C PRO A 51 8.78 2.53 1.53
N ILE A 52 8.07 3.46 2.16
CA ILE A 52 6.70 3.26 2.63
C ILE A 52 5.79 4.27 1.93
N GLY A 53 4.65 3.79 1.46
CA GLY A 53 3.62 4.62 0.85
C GLY A 53 2.62 5.16 1.87
N PRO A 54 1.39 5.48 1.42
CA PRO A 54 0.30 5.88 2.31
C PRO A 54 0.05 4.85 3.41
N VAL A 55 -0.29 5.35 4.59
CA VAL A 55 -0.67 4.57 5.77
C VAL A 55 -2.07 4.98 6.15
N LEU A 56 -2.95 4.00 6.33
CA LEU A 56 -4.32 4.18 6.81
C LEU A 56 -4.49 3.40 8.11
N TYR A 57 -4.93 4.09 9.15
CA TYR A 57 -5.37 3.47 10.39
C TYR A 57 -6.90 3.42 10.41
N ASP A 58 -7.43 2.20 10.43
CA ASP A 58 -8.84 1.90 10.61
C ASP A 58 -9.07 1.59 12.09
N GLY A 59 -9.29 2.67 12.87
CA GLY A 59 -9.47 2.59 14.32
C GLY A 59 -10.61 1.67 14.76
N PRO A 60 -11.82 1.73 14.15
CA PRO A 60 -12.92 0.86 14.53
C PRO A 60 -12.64 -0.65 14.41
N ASN A 61 -11.80 -1.07 13.46
CA ASN A 61 -11.43 -2.47 13.27
C ASN A 61 -10.02 -2.81 13.80
N GLU A 62 -9.34 -1.84 14.40
CA GLU A 62 -7.94 -1.92 14.84
C GLU A 62 -7.03 -2.52 13.76
N ARG A 63 -7.14 -1.99 12.53
CA ARG A 63 -6.31 -2.42 11.40
C ARG A 63 -5.42 -1.29 10.90
N LEU A 64 -4.19 -1.67 10.58
CA LEU A 64 -3.27 -0.80 9.87
C LEU A 64 -3.07 -1.31 8.45
N TYR A 65 -3.23 -0.40 7.49
CA TYR A 65 -3.00 -0.64 6.07
C TYR A 65 -1.86 0.25 5.60
N TYR A 66 -0.91 -0.30 4.85
CA TYR A 66 0.14 0.52 4.26
C TYR A 66 0.69 -0.07 2.98
N ALA A 67 1.17 0.82 2.11
CA ALA A 67 1.88 0.43 0.89
C ALA A 67 3.35 0.16 1.19
N ILE A 68 3.87 -0.95 0.69
CA ILE A 68 5.28 -1.33 0.72
C ILE A 68 5.75 -1.65 -0.69
N ARG A 69 7.06 -1.69 -0.93
CA ARG A 69 7.56 -2.15 -2.22
C ARG A 69 7.17 -3.61 -2.42
N THR A 70 6.88 -3.97 -3.65
CA THR A 70 6.62 -5.36 -4.00
C THR A 70 7.83 -6.21 -3.61
N GLY A 71 7.56 -7.33 -2.92
CA GLY A 71 8.59 -8.21 -2.36
C GLY A 71 9.07 -7.85 -0.95
N THR A 72 8.73 -6.67 -0.38
CA THR A 72 9.19 -6.29 0.97
C THR A 72 8.67 -7.22 2.08
N ALA A 73 7.49 -7.81 1.90
CA ALA A 73 6.90 -8.74 2.87
C ALA A 73 7.13 -10.22 2.49
N GLU A 74 8.01 -10.51 1.52
CA GLU A 74 8.48 -11.87 1.30
C GLU A 74 9.16 -12.38 2.58
N GLY A 75 8.59 -13.42 3.18
CA GLY A 75 9.04 -13.98 4.47
C GLY A 75 8.20 -13.57 5.68
N TRP A 76 7.14 -12.78 5.51
CA TRP A 76 6.21 -12.45 6.60
C TRP A 76 5.09 -13.49 6.78
N SER A 77 5.26 -14.71 6.27
CA SER A 77 4.23 -15.76 6.27
C SER A 77 3.71 -16.12 7.66
N ASP A 78 4.55 -15.94 8.69
CA ASP A 78 4.23 -16.28 10.07
C ASP A 78 3.68 -15.08 10.87
N LEU A 79 3.66 -13.89 10.27
CA LEU A 79 3.06 -12.70 10.87
C LEU A 79 1.58 -12.62 10.46
N PRO A 80 0.70 -12.02 11.29
CA PRO A 80 -0.70 -11.78 10.95
C PRO A 80 -0.87 -10.65 9.91
N VAL A 81 0.01 -10.60 8.92
CA VAL A 81 0.03 -9.61 7.85
C VAL A 81 -0.56 -10.23 6.59
N ARG A 82 -1.55 -9.58 6.01
CA ARG A 82 -2.21 -10.03 4.79
C ARG A 82 -1.90 -9.08 3.64
N HIS A 83 -1.36 -9.60 2.54
CA HIS A 83 -1.36 -8.88 1.26
C HIS A 83 -2.81 -8.69 0.78
N LEU A 84 -3.17 -7.46 0.43
CA LEU A 84 -4.35 -7.19 -0.37
C LEU A 84 -4.07 -7.77 -1.76
N SER A 85 -4.90 -8.72 -2.20
CA SER A 85 -4.58 -9.71 -3.23
C SER A 85 -4.46 -9.16 -4.65
N VAL A 86 -4.06 -10.06 -5.56
CA VAL A 86 -4.27 -9.99 -7.01
C VAL A 86 -5.67 -9.44 -7.31
N ASN A 87 -5.73 -8.48 -8.25
CA ASN A 87 -6.92 -7.70 -8.66
C ASN A 87 -7.37 -6.59 -7.71
N SER A 88 -6.54 -6.18 -6.75
CA SER A 88 -6.77 -4.96 -5.95
C SER A 88 -6.09 -3.76 -6.61
N TRP A 89 -6.74 -2.59 -6.61
CA TRP A 89 -6.23 -1.34 -7.17
C TRP A 89 -6.25 -0.21 -6.16
N LEU A 90 -5.25 0.66 -6.22
CA LEU A 90 -5.33 1.96 -5.57
C LEU A 90 -5.92 2.97 -6.55
N VAL A 91 -6.96 3.63 -6.09
CA VAL A 91 -7.72 4.63 -6.83
C VAL A 91 -7.38 5.99 -6.28
N ALA A 92 -6.93 6.90 -7.14
CA ALA A 92 -6.76 8.30 -6.78
C ALA A 92 -7.28 9.19 -7.90
N LEU A 93 -7.89 10.31 -7.53
CA LEU A 93 -8.08 11.42 -8.45
C LEU A 93 -6.70 12.01 -8.74
N ALA A 94 -6.44 12.33 -10.01
CA ALA A 94 -5.24 13.01 -10.43
C ALA A 94 -5.15 14.29 -9.61
N LEU A 95 -4.11 14.35 -8.77
CA LEU A 95 -3.80 15.55 -8.02
C LEU A 95 -3.36 16.58 -9.05
N SER A 96 -4.21 17.58 -9.27
CA SER A 96 -3.89 18.81 -10.00
C SER A 96 -2.69 19.50 -9.39
#